data_AF-A0A2E7FZ03-F1
#
_entry.id   AF-A0A2E7FZ03-F1
#
_cell.length_a   1.000
_cell.length_b   1.000
_cell.length_c   1.000
_cell.angle_alpha   90.00
_cell.angle_beta   90.00
_cell.angle_gamma   90.00
#
_symmetry.space_group_name_H-M   'P 1'
#
loop_
_entity.id
_entity.type
_entity.pdbx_description
1 polymer ?
#
loop_
_entity_poly.entity_id
_entity_poly.type
_entity_poly.pdbx_seq_one_letter_code
_entity_poly.pdbx_strand_id
1 'polypeptide(L)'
;METTEVATYAMLILTVGLLIFIWRQRQKNMVNQEQPAIAGDDVLGGAAKNPEQFNEPDDDALDEMQKLLEDAAESQGLSYED
;
A
#
# COMPACT_ATOMS: atom_id res chain seq x y z
N MET A 1 -20.59 -47.34 27.22
CA MET A 1 -20.01 -46.00 27.07
C MET A 1 -21.18 -45.06 26.91
N GLU A 2 -21.34 -44.12 27.84
CA GLU A 2 -22.42 -43.14 27.77
C GLU A 2 -22.22 -42.24 26.55
N THR A 3 -23.31 -41.78 25.93
CA THR A 3 -23.22 -40.90 24.74
C THR A 3 -22.49 -39.59 25.05
N THR A 4 -22.56 -39.13 26.29
CA THR A 4 -21.87 -37.95 26.82
C THR A 4 -20.35 -38.16 26.89
N GLU A 5 -19.90 -39.35 27.27
CA GLU A 5 -18.47 -39.71 27.30
C GLU A 5 -17.91 -39.71 25.87
N VAL A 6 -18.62 -40.34 24.94
CA VAL A 6 -18.23 -40.38 23.52
C VAL A 6 -18.13 -38.95 22.94
N ALA A 7 -19.11 -38.10 23.24
CA ALA A 7 -19.12 -36.71 22.79
C ALA A 7 -17.94 -35.91 23.39
N THR A 8 -17.59 -36.16 24.66
CA THR A 8 -16.48 -35.51 25.34
C THR A 8 -15.12 -35.91 24.73
N TYR A 9 -14.91 -37.19 24.46
CA TYR A 9 -13.68 -37.65 23.80
C TYR A 9 -13.58 -37.13 22.36
N ALA A 10 -14.69 -37.07 21.62
CA ALA A 10 -14.72 -36.48 20.28
C ALA A 10 -14.33 -34.99 20.32
N MET A 11 -14.87 -34.23 21.28
CA MET A 11 -14.50 -32.82 21.47
C MET A 11 -13.00 -32.66 21.80
N LEU A 12 -12.45 -33.50 22.67
CA LEU A 12 -11.02 -33.46 23.01
C LEU A 12 -10.11 -33.74 21.80
N ILE A 13 -10.48 -34.70 20.95
CA ILE A 13 -9.71 -35.00 19.74
C ILE A 13 -9.77 -33.82 18.77
N LEU A 14 -10.94 -33.20 18.62
CA LEU A 14 -11.11 -32.03 17.75
C LEU A 14 -10.31 -30.82 18.26
N THR A 15 -10.31 -30.55 19.57
CA THR A 15 -9.56 -29.43 20.14
C THR A 15 -8.05 -29.63 20.01
N VAL A 16 -7.54 -30.82 20.30
CA VAL A 16 -6.11 -31.14 20.11
C VAL A 16 -5.73 -31.06 18.62
N GLY A 17 -6.58 -31.56 17.73
CA GLY A 17 -6.37 -31.46 16.28
C GLY A 17 -6.27 -30.01 15.80
N LEU A 18 -7.15 -29.14 16.29
CA LEU A 18 -7.13 -27.71 15.97
C LEU A 18 -5.85 -27.03 16.48
N LEU A 19 -5.41 -27.34 17.71
CA LEU A 19 -4.17 -26.78 18.27
C LEU A 19 -2.94 -27.17 17.42
N ILE A 20 -2.85 -28.43 17.00
CA ILE A 20 -1.78 -28.91 16.13
C ILE A 20 -1.83 -28.20 14.76
N PHE A 21 -3.02 -28.02 14.20
CA PHE A 21 -3.20 -27.33 12.92
C PHE A 21 -2.71 -25.86 12.99
N ILE A 22 -3.14 -25.12 14.02
CA ILE A 22 -2.72 -23.75 14.25
C ILE A 22 -1.20 -23.66 14.43
N TRP A 23 -0.61 -24.57 15.22
CA TRP A 23 0.84 -24.60 15.44
C TRP A 23 1.62 -24.79 14.13
N ARG A 24 1.18 -25.73 13.27
CA ARG A 24 1.80 -25.94 11.95
C ARG A 24 1.68 -24.73 11.04
N GLN A 25 0.55 -24.01 11.07
CA GLN A 25 0.38 -22.78 10.29
C GLN A 25 1.29 -21.66 10.80
N ARG A 26 1.44 -21.51 12.12
CA ARG A 26 2.37 -20.53 12.71
C ARG A 26 3.81 -20.80 12.28
N GLN A 27 4.26 -22.04 12.30
CA GLN A 27 5.61 -22.38 11.83
C GLN A 27 5.84 -22.00 10.38
N LYS A 28 4.87 -22.26 9.48
CA LYS A 28 4.95 -21.83 8.08
C LYS A 28 5.03 -20.31 7.93
N ASN A 29 4.29 -19.57 8.74
CA ASN A 29 4.25 -18.10 8.65
C ASN A 29 5.50 -17.44 9.24
N MET A 30 6.15 -18.06 10.23
CA MET A 30 7.37 -17.55 10.85
C MET A 30 8.61 -17.69 9.94
N VAL A 31 8.63 -18.68 9.03
CA VAL A 31 9.74 -18.84 8.06
C VAL A 31 9.78 -17.70 7.03
N ASN A 32 8.66 -17.02 6.79
CA ASN A 32 8.60 -15.86 5.88
C ASN A 32 8.83 -14.51 6.60
N GLN A 33 9.10 -14.52 7.91
CA GLN A 33 9.32 -13.33 8.74
C GLN A 33 10.76 -13.25 9.23
N GLU A 34 11.74 -13.67 8.43
CA GLU A 34 13.17 -13.60 8.82
C GLU A 34 13.61 -12.18 9.18
N GLN A 35 12.84 -11.15 8.77
CA GLN A 35 13.10 -9.78 9.16
C GLN A 35 11.80 -9.08 9.57
N PRO A 36 11.78 -8.34 10.69
CA PRO A 36 10.65 -7.48 11.02
C PRO A 36 10.43 -6.50 9.87
N ALA A 37 9.17 -6.23 9.52
CA ALA A 37 8.86 -5.19 8.54
C ALA A 37 9.21 -3.82 9.16
N ILE A 38 10.45 -3.37 8.96
CA ILE A 38 10.91 -2.04 9.37
C ILE A 38 10.45 -1.05 8.30
N ALA A 39 9.64 -0.06 8.71
CA ALA A 39 9.28 1.03 7.82
C ALA A 39 10.55 1.77 7.38
N GLY A 40 10.84 1.79 6.09
CA GLY A 40 12.04 2.42 5.52
C GLY A 40 13.17 1.47 5.10
N ASP A 41 13.07 0.16 5.37
CA ASP A 41 14.01 -0.83 4.80
C ASP A 41 13.74 -1.10 3.30
N ASP A 42 12.52 -0.84 2.84
CA ASP A 42 12.21 -0.86 1.41
C ASP A 42 12.78 0.40 0.77
N VAL A 43 13.72 0.23 -0.16
CA VAL A 43 14.20 1.31 -1.02
C VAL A 43 13.07 1.66 -1.99
N LEU A 44 12.09 2.42 -1.49
CA LEU A 44 11.16 3.13 -2.36
C LEU A 44 12.01 4.11 -3.15
N GLY A 45 12.27 3.78 -4.41
CA GLY A 45 13.21 4.51 -5.28
C GLY A 45 12.90 5.99 -5.43
N GLY A 46 11.77 6.49 -4.91
CA GLY A 46 11.38 7.90 -4.77
C GLY A 46 11.14 8.62 -6.09
N ALA A 47 11.77 8.14 -7.16
CA ALA A 47 11.64 8.61 -8.51
C ALA A 47 10.31 8.16 -9.10
N ALA A 48 9.74 9.04 -9.92
CA ALA A 48 8.69 8.65 -10.83
C ALA A 48 9.18 7.50 -11.71
N LYS A 49 8.32 6.49 -11.93
CA LYS A 49 8.63 5.36 -12.83
C LYS A 49 9.00 5.81 -14.25
N ASN A 50 8.50 6.97 -14.66
CA ASN A 50 8.80 7.60 -15.92
C ASN A 50 9.10 9.10 -15.66
N PRO A 51 10.36 9.48 -15.39
CA PRO A 51 10.70 10.89 -15.14
C PRO A 51 10.59 11.74 -16.40
N GLU A 52 10.77 11.15 -17.59
CA GLU A 52 10.77 11.86 -18.87
C GLU A 52 9.41 12.50 -19.20
N GLN A 53 8.32 12.00 -18.60
CA GLN A 53 6.98 12.59 -18.77
C GLN A 53 6.88 14.02 -18.24
N PHE A 54 7.83 14.46 -17.42
CA PHE A 54 7.89 15.80 -16.87
C PHE A 54 8.86 16.72 -17.63
N ASN A 55 9.49 16.24 -18.71
CA ASN A 55 10.42 17.05 -19.51
C ASN A 55 9.69 18.10 -20.35
N GLU A 56 8.48 17.78 -20.80
CA GLU A 56 7.63 18.68 -21.58
C GLU A 56 6.31 18.88 -20.83
N PRO A 57 5.84 20.12 -20.67
CA PRO A 57 4.51 20.39 -20.13
C PRO A 57 3.44 19.87 -21.10
N ASP A 58 2.35 19.35 -20.56
CA ASP A 58 1.16 19.01 -21.33
C ASP A 58 0.31 20.25 -21.62
N ASP A 59 -0.71 20.10 -22.47
CA ASP A 59 -1.60 21.19 -22.86
C ASP A 59 -2.30 21.82 -21.65
N ASP A 60 -2.70 21.00 -20.68
CA ASP A 60 -3.34 21.47 -19.44
C ASP A 60 -2.38 22.35 -18.61
N ALA A 61 -1.10 21.94 -18.48
CA ALA A 61 -0.09 22.75 -17.81
C ALA A 61 0.24 24.04 -18.57
N LEU A 62 0.19 24.03 -19.91
CA LEU A 62 0.37 25.22 -20.73
C LEU A 62 -0.76 26.23 -20.54
N ASP A 63 -2.02 25.76 -20.50
CA ASP A 63 -3.19 26.60 -20.23
C ASP A 63 -3.13 27.21 -18.82
N GLU A 64 -2.71 26.43 -17.82
CA GLU A 64 -2.50 26.95 -16.46
C GLU A 64 -1.39 28.01 -16.42
N MET A 65 -0.29 27.80 -17.16
CA MET A 65 0.79 28.78 -17.27
C MET A 65 0.33 30.07 -17.95
N GLN A 66 -0.47 30.00 -19.01
CA GLN A 66 -1.04 31.18 -19.68
C GLN A 66 -1.89 32.01 -18.71
N LYS A 67 -2.75 31.34 -17.95
CA LYS A 67 -3.55 32.00 -16.92
C LYS A 67 -2.71 32.67 -15.83
N LEU A 68 -1.67 31.99 -15.36
CA LEU A 68 -0.74 32.56 -14.37
C LEU A 68 -0.04 33.82 -14.90
N LEU A 69 0.30 33.85 -16.19
CA LEU A 69 0.93 34.99 -16.85
C LEU A 69 -0.05 36.16 -17.04
N GLU A 70 -1.30 35.87 -17.40
CA GLU A 70 -2.38 36.86 -17.53
C GLU A 70 -2.67 37.53 -16.17
N ASP A 71 -2.88 36.74 -15.12
CA ASP A 71 -3.11 37.24 -13.76
C ASP A 71 -1.93 38.11 -13.29
N ALA A 72 -0.70 37.69 -13.58
CA ALA A 72 0.50 38.44 -13.25
C ALA A 72 0.60 39.77 -14.03
N ALA A 73 0.21 39.80 -15.30
CA ALA A 73 0.19 41.02 -16.12
C ALA A 73 -0.88 42.00 -15.61
N GLU A 74 -2.10 41.52 -15.35
CA GLU A 74 -3.19 42.33 -14.81
C GLU A 74 -2.79 42.96 -13.46
N SER A 75 -2.14 42.19 -12.58
CA SER A 75 -1.64 42.70 -11.29
C SER A 75 -0.61 43.84 -11.43
N GLN A 76 0.11 43.86 -12.55
CA GLN A 76 1.10 44.88 -12.91
C GLN A 76 0.50 46.02 -13.74
N GLY A 77 -0.81 45.99 -14.01
CA GLY A 77 -1.49 46.96 -14.86
C GLY A 77 -1.12 46.86 -16.34
N LEU A 78 -0.60 45.71 -16.77
CA LEU A 78 -0.26 45.39 -18.15
C LEU A 78 -1.36 44.49 -18.75
N SER A 79 -1.65 44.65 -20.04
CA SER A 79 -2.50 43.69 -20.77
C SER A 79 -1.63 42.59 -21.38
N TYR A 80 -2.02 41.34 -21.18
CA TYR A 80 -1.42 40.19 -21.85
C TYR A 80 -2.10 39.99 -23.22
N GLU A 81 -1.31 39.89 -24.30
CA GLU A 81 -1.80 39.58 -25.64
C GLU A 81 -1.17 38.25 -26.08
N ASP A 82 -1.99 37.35 -26.63
CA ASP A 82 -1.61 36.01 -27.11
C ASP A 82 -0.66 36.04 -28.33
#